data_AF-A0A958VV01-F1
#
_entry.id   AF-A0A958VV01-F1
#
_cell.length_a   1.000
_cell.length_b   1.000
_cell.length_c   1.000
_cell.angle_alpha   90.00
_cell.angle_beta   90.00
_cell.angle_gamma   90.00
#
_symmetry.space_group_name_H-M   'P 1'
#
loop_
_entity.id
_entity.type
_entity.pdbx_description
1 polymer ?
#
loop_
_entity_poly.entity_id
_entity_poly.type
_entity_poly.pdbx_seq_one_letter_code
_entity_poly.pdbx_strand_id
1 'polypeptide(L)'
;MLVKCVYVTADSTGCLAYYKEKGKIVEEMIPAVKVKQVIDTTGCGDSFAVGVGFGLMENKTDYIKAGRYGNVLGALRIQGKTFDVFKPLDEVRKIMEKSAV
;
A
#
# COMPACT_ATOMS: atom_id res chain seq x y z
N MET A 1 10.37 -22.35 -4.57
CA MET A 1 9.50 -21.31 -3.97
C MET A 1 8.41 -20.98 -4.96
N LEU A 2 7.15 -20.90 -4.54
CA LEU A 2 6.05 -20.45 -5.39
C LEU A 2 5.61 -19.05 -4.94
N VAL A 3 5.36 -18.16 -5.89
CA VAL A 3 4.81 -16.82 -5.64
C VAL A 3 3.43 -16.96 -4.99
N LYS A 4 3.21 -16.26 -3.86
CA LYS A 4 1.96 -16.32 -3.08
C LYS A 4 1.00 -15.19 -3.38
N CYS A 5 1.53 -14.00 -3.62
CA CYS A 5 0.80 -12.80 -3.97
C CYS A 5 1.65 -11.97 -4.95
N VAL A 6 1.01 -11.30 -5.90
CA VAL A 6 1.59 -10.30 -6.79
C VAL A 6 0.84 -9.00 -6.56
N TYR A 7 1.56 -7.91 -6.35
CA TYR A 7 0.98 -6.56 -6.32
C TYR A 7 1.36 -5.84 -7.60
N VAL A 8 0.37 -5.29 -8.28
CA VAL A 8 0.57 -4.42 -9.46
C VAL A 8 0.16 -3.02 -9.06
N THR A 9 1.11 -2.10 -8.99
CA THR A 9 0.81 -0.69 -8.69
C THR A 9 0.15 -0.02 -9.90
N ALA A 10 -0.89 0.76 -9.64
CA ALA A 10 -1.72 1.45 -10.62
C ALA A 10 -1.77 2.96 -10.34
N ASP A 11 -0.63 3.52 -9.93
CA ASP A 11 -0.42 4.94 -9.62
C ASP A 11 -1.55 5.50 -8.73
N SER A 12 -2.16 6.63 -9.12
CA SER A 12 -3.26 7.29 -8.40
C SER A 12 -4.53 6.45 -8.22
N THR A 13 -4.63 5.28 -8.86
CA THR A 13 -5.76 4.36 -8.67
C THR A 13 -5.54 3.44 -7.46
N GLY A 14 -4.28 3.12 -7.12
CA GLY A 14 -3.93 2.24 -6.00
C GLY A 14 -3.09 1.05 -6.46
N CYS A 15 -3.48 -0.16 -6.06
CA CYS A 15 -2.84 -1.38 -6.56
C CYS A 15 -3.83 -2.54 -6.69
N LEU A 16 -3.53 -3.46 -7.60
CA LEU A 16 -4.20 -4.74 -7.72
C LEU A 16 -3.38 -5.81 -6.99
N ALA A 17 -4.04 -6.58 -6.12
CA ALA A 17 -3.46 -7.74 -5.47
C ALA A 17 -3.99 -9.02 -6.14
N TYR A 18 -3.08 -9.85 -6.63
CA TYR A 18 -3.37 -11.16 -7.19
C TYR A 18 -2.82 -12.24 -6.28
N TYR A 19 -3.69 -13.09 -5.75
CA TYR A 19 -3.28 -14.21 -4.88
C TYR A 19 -4.15 -15.43 -5.10
N LYS A 20 -3.78 -16.56 -4.50
CA LYS A 20 -4.58 -17.80 -4.59
C LYS A 20 -5.38 -18.02 -3.32
N GLU A 21 -6.68 -18.20 -3.49
CA GLU A 21 -7.58 -18.66 -2.43
C GLU A 21 -8.34 -19.91 -2.91
N LYS A 22 -8.30 -20.98 -2.12
CA LYS A 22 -8.97 -22.27 -2.44
C LYS A 22 -8.68 -22.77 -3.87
N GLY A 23 -7.45 -22.57 -4.34
CA GLY A 23 -6.98 -23.00 -5.66
C GLY A 23 -7.34 -22.07 -6.83
N LYS A 24 -8.10 -21.00 -6.60
CA LYS A 24 -8.46 -20.01 -7.63
C LYS A 24 -7.63 -18.75 -7.47
N ILE A 25 -7.36 -18.07 -8.59
CA ILE A 25 -6.78 -16.73 -8.57
C ILE A 25 -7.88 -15.77 -8.18
N VAL A 26 -7.59 -14.95 -7.17
CA VAL A 26 -8.40 -13.83 -6.73
C VAL A 26 -7.68 -12.55 -7.15
N GLU A 27 -8.45 -11.60 -7.68
CA GLU A 27 -8.01 -10.25 -8.00
C GLU A 27 -8.75 -9.30 -7.07
N GLU A 28 -8.00 -8.47 -6.34
CA GLU A 28 -8.56 -7.47 -5.43
C GLU A 28 -7.99 -6.10 -5.74
N MET A 29 -8.88 -5.14 -5.98
CA MET A 29 -8.51 -3.73 -6.13
C MET A 29 -8.38 -3.08 -4.77
N ILE A 30 -7.20 -2.55 -4.48
CA ILE A 30 -6.90 -1.81 -3.25
C ILE A 30 -6.76 -0.34 -3.63
N PRO A 31 -7.75 0.51 -3.32
CA PRO A 31 -7.77 1.90 -3.78
C PRO A 31 -6.63 2.72 -3.18
N ALA A 32 -6.14 3.69 -3.94
CA ALA A 32 -5.16 4.66 -3.47
C ALA A 32 -5.72 5.55 -2.35
N VAL A 33 -4.81 6.08 -1.53
CA VAL A 33 -5.14 7.17 -0.61
C VAL A 33 -5.16 8.47 -1.40
N LYS A 34 -6.29 9.19 -1.37
CA LYS A 34 -6.40 10.50 -2.01
C LYS A 34 -5.47 11.50 -1.33
N VAL A 35 -4.64 12.17 -2.12
CA VAL A 35 -3.78 13.27 -1.68
C VAL A 35 -4.24 14.59 -2.32
N LYS A 36 -3.99 15.71 -1.63
CA LYS A 36 -4.38 17.04 -2.11
C LYS A 36 -3.52 17.51 -3.30
N GLN A 37 -2.25 17.14 -3.32
CA GLN A 37 -1.28 17.56 -4.32
C GLN A 37 -0.19 16.49 -4.46
N VAL A 38 0.56 16.50 -5.56
CA VAL A 38 1.73 15.63 -5.76
C VAL A 38 2.95 16.54 -5.82
N ILE A 39 3.93 16.33 -4.94
CA ILE A 39 5.12 17.19 -4.83
C ILE A 39 6.36 16.53 -5.43
N ASP A 40 6.59 15.25 -5.13
CA ASP A 40 7.76 14.49 -5.59
C ASP A 40 7.44 12.99 -5.63
N THR A 41 7.41 12.38 -6.81
CA THR A 41 7.08 10.94 -6.95
C THR A 41 8.25 10.01 -6.62
N THR A 42 9.44 10.56 -6.38
CA THR A 42 10.66 9.78 -6.14
C THR A 42 10.52 8.91 -4.89
N GLY A 43 10.76 7.60 -5.05
CA GLY A 43 10.69 6.62 -3.96
C GLY A 43 9.28 6.20 -3.55
N CYS A 44 8.22 6.58 -4.28
CA CYS A 44 6.85 6.16 -3.94
C CYS A 44 6.68 4.64 -4.05
N GLY A 45 7.30 4.01 -5.07
CA GLY A 45 7.30 2.56 -5.26
C GLY A 45 8.07 1.82 -4.17
N ASP A 46 9.22 2.36 -3.76
CA ASP A 46 10.00 1.81 -2.64
C ASP A 46 9.21 1.90 -1.32
N SER A 47 8.57 3.05 -1.09
CA SER A 47 7.72 3.27 0.08
C SER A 47 6.49 2.34 0.07
N PHE A 48 5.92 2.09 -1.10
CA PHE A 48 4.87 1.08 -1.29
C PHE A 48 5.36 -0.32 -0.90
N ALA A 49 6.53 -0.72 -1.41
CA ALA A 49 7.11 -2.04 -1.10
C ALA A 49 7.43 -2.20 0.39
N VAL A 50 7.96 -1.16 1.04
CA VAL A 50 8.18 -1.12 2.50
C VAL A 50 6.87 -1.28 3.26
N GLY A 51 5.80 -0.60 2.82
CA GLY A 51 4.48 -0.73 3.43
C GLY A 51 3.88 -2.13 3.31
N VAL A 52 3.97 -2.73 2.13
CA VAL A 52 3.58 -4.13 1.93
C VAL A 52 4.39 -5.06 2.84
N GLY A 53 5.71 -4.86 2.90
CA GLY A 53 6.60 -5.62 3.79
C GLY A 53 6.18 -5.51 5.25
N PHE A 54 5.90 -4.29 5.74
CA PHE A 54 5.41 -4.05 7.09
C PHE A 54 4.09 -4.78 7.37
N GLY A 55 3.10 -4.65 6.50
CA GLY A 55 1.81 -5.33 6.67
C GLY A 55 1.93 -6.86 6.68
N LEU A 56 2.81 -7.43 5.85
CA LEU A 56 3.06 -8.88 5.83
C LEU A 56 3.83 -9.37 7.08
N MET A 57 4.64 -8.51 7.72
CA MET A 57 5.23 -8.82 9.02
C MET A 57 4.16 -8.86 10.13
N GLU A 58 3.16 -7.98 10.08
CA GLU A 58 2.03 -8.03 11.03
C GLU A 58 1.16 -9.28 10.78
N ASN A 59 0.86 -9.59 9.52
CA ASN A 59 0.11 -10.78 9.15
C ASN A 59 0.50 -11.28 7.74
N LYS A 60 1.16 -12.43 7.68
CA LYS A 60 1.73 -13.01 6.44
C LYS A 60 0.72 -13.38 5.36
N THR A 61 -0.57 -13.48 5.71
CA THR A 61 -1.64 -13.92 4.81
C THR A 61 -2.66 -12.83 4.51
N ASP A 62 -2.58 -11.66 5.17
CA ASP A 62 -3.49 -10.54 4.94
C ASP A 62 -2.93 -9.61 3.85
N TYR A 63 -3.05 -10.06 2.60
CA TYR A 63 -2.53 -9.35 1.44
C TYR A 63 -3.21 -7.99 1.23
N ILE A 64 -4.48 -7.88 1.58
CA ILE A 64 -5.26 -6.64 1.40
C ILE A 64 -4.78 -5.58 2.38
N LYS A 65 -4.62 -5.93 3.66
CA LYS A 65 -4.07 -5.01 4.65
C LYS A 65 -2.64 -4.59 4.31
N ALA A 66 -1.81 -5.52 3.82
CA ALA A 66 -0.46 -5.20 3.36
C ALA A 66 -0.45 -4.21 2.19
N GLY A 67 -1.29 -4.43 1.17
CA GLY A 67 -1.45 -3.49 0.07
C GLY A 67 -1.95 -2.11 0.51
N ARG A 68 -2.84 -2.05 1.52
CA ARG A 68 -3.29 -0.78 2.12
C ARG A 68 -2.14 -0.01 2.76
N TYR A 69 -1.26 -0.67 3.52
CA TYR A 69 -0.05 -0.02 4.04
C TYR A 69 0.84 0.51 2.91
N GLY A 70 1.00 -0.29 1.84
CA GLY A 70 1.74 0.13 0.64
C GLY A 70 1.16 1.41 0.04
N ASN A 71 -0.15 1.46 -0.21
CA ASN A 71 -0.81 2.64 -0.78
C ASN A 71 -0.67 3.88 0.12
N VAL A 72 -0.78 3.73 1.45
CA VAL A 72 -0.64 4.87 2.38
C VAL A 72 0.79 5.39 2.38
N LEU A 73 1.79 4.52 2.46
CA LEU A 73 3.19 4.94 2.50
C LEU A 73 3.65 5.53 1.16
N GLY A 74 3.19 4.98 0.02
CA GLY A 74 3.39 5.58 -1.29
C GLY A 74 2.76 6.98 -1.37
N ALA A 75 1.51 7.12 -0.90
CA ALA A 75 0.81 8.40 -0.88
C ALA A 75 1.44 9.43 0.06
N LEU A 76 1.96 9.02 1.21
CA LEU A 76 2.70 9.92 2.10
C LEU A 76 4.01 10.35 1.46
N ARG A 77 4.73 9.42 0.81
CA ARG A 77 6.03 9.72 0.20
C ARG A 77 5.95 10.85 -0.82
N ILE A 78 4.84 10.94 -1.57
CA ILE A 78 4.69 11.96 -2.62
C ILE A 78 4.34 13.37 -2.11
N GLN A 79 4.16 13.54 -0.81
CA GLN A 79 3.73 14.79 -0.17
C GLN A 79 4.89 15.72 0.20
N GLY A 80 6.13 15.43 -0.23
CA GLY A 80 7.31 16.23 0.07
C GLY A 80 8.60 15.54 -0.37
N LYS A 81 9.73 16.23 -0.19
CA LYS A 81 11.06 15.76 -0.64
C LYS A 81 11.85 15.04 0.47
N THR A 82 11.49 15.30 1.73
CA THR A 82 12.17 14.75 2.92
C THR A 82 11.38 13.59 3.54
N PHE A 83 11.89 13.00 4.62
CA PHE A 83 11.23 11.92 5.35
C PHE A 83 10.14 12.41 6.32
N ASP A 84 10.01 13.72 6.54
CA ASP A 84 9.03 14.33 7.45
C ASP A 84 7.57 14.14 6.98
N VAL A 85 7.39 13.66 5.76
CA VAL A 85 6.10 13.27 5.18
C VAL A 85 5.50 12.04 5.86
N PHE A 86 6.34 11.18 6.43
CA PHE A 86 5.89 9.97 7.13
C PHE A 86 5.30 10.31 8.50
N LYS A 87 4.31 9.51 8.90
CA LYS A 87 3.52 9.74 10.12
C LYS A 87 3.76 8.64 11.14
N PRO A 88 3.51 8.92 12.44
CA PRO A 88 3.42 7.88 13.46
C PRO A 88 2.45 6.77 13.05
N LEU A 89 2.71 5.54 13.52
CA LEU A 89 1.97 4.35 13.10
C LEU A 89 0.46 4.43 13.39
N ASP A 90 0.06 5.07 14.49
CA ASP A 90 -1.34 5.25 14.83
C ASP A 90 -2.05 6.20 13.83
N GLU A 91 -1.36 7.25 13.36
CA GLU A 91 -1.86 8.11 12.30
C GLU A 91 -1.96 7.37 10.96
N VAL A 92 -0.95 6.56 10.60
CA VAL A 92 -0.99 5.72 9.39
C VAL A 92 -2.21 4.80 9.41
N ARG A 93 -2.49 4.15 10.55
CA ARG A 93 -3.67 3.29 10.72
C ARG A 93 -4.98 4.07 10.61
N LYS A 94 -5.06 5.27 11.18
CA LYS A 94 -6.23 6.17 11.01
C LYS A 94 -6.44 6.56 9.54
N ILE A 95 -5.37 6.79 8.77
CA ILE A 95 -5.48 7.07 7.33
C ILE A 95 -5.99 5.84 6.57
N MET A 96 -5.49 4.65 6.90
CA MET A 96 -5.94 3.39 6.30
C MET A 96 -7.44 3.15 6.53
N GLU A 97 -7.92 3.36 7.75
CA GLU A 97 -9.33 3.18 8.12
C GLU A 97 -10.24 4.13 7.34
N LYS A 98 -9.84 5.41 7.21
CA LYS A 98 -10.59 6.42 6.45
C LYS A 98 -10.59 6.18 4.94
N SER A 99 -9.60 5.47 4.42
CA SER A 99 -9.43 5.20 2.98
C SER A 99 -10.02 3.85 2.57
N ALA A 100 -10.59 3.08 3.51
CA ALA A 100 -11.18 1.77 3.27
C ALA A 100 -12.65 1.83 2.82
N VAL A 101 -13.13 3.01 2.41
CA VAL A 101 -14.53 3.31 2.00
C VAL A 101 -14.58 3.73 0.55
#